data_AF-A0A8T3YCP7-F1
#
_entry.id   AF-A0A8T3YCP7-F1
#
_cell.length_a   1.000
_cell.length_b   1.000
_cell.length_c   1.000
_cell.angle_alpha   90.00
_cell.angle_beta   90.00
_cell.angle_gamma   90.00
#
_symmetry.space_group_name_H-M   'P 1'
#
loop_
_entity.id
_entity.type
_entity.pdbx_description
1 polymer ?
#
loop_
_entity_poly.entity_id
_entity_poly.type
_entity_poly.pdbx_seq_one_letter_code
_entity_poly.pdbx_strand_id
1 'polypeptide(L)'
;MLDLKKVSLTIGIAVIFAFFIYFTIDAIYPEPKYEDFCKVNAYPRQAMPYYEEGKGYTGQNCTPIRGIANLSASCSEKGGYIDYTYDDAGCPVSAVCNMCQKEHDTARKQYALNIFYITAPIGILAIIAGMYLPLAVEAIAAGFMVGGILTLFQSTVRVFGDLGKWSRVILLFAELCIVVWIGLKKVSDYKPRKTKRKK
;
A
#
# COMPACT_ATOMS: atom_id res chain seq x y z
N MET A 1 22.23 -4.24 32.80
CA MET A 1 22.37 -5.53 32.11
C MET A 1 21.15 -5.74 31.25
N LEU A 2 21.29 -5.74 29.92
CA LEU A 2 20.21 -6.21 29.05
C LEU A 2 20.04 -7.71 29.33
N ASP A 3 18.84 -8.08 29.76
CA ASP A 3 18.47 -9.49 29.91
C ASP A 3 18.07 -10.01 28.53
N LEU A 4 18.92 -10.84 27.91
CA LEU A 4 18.75 -11.34 26.56
C LEU A 4 17.36 -11.96 26.35
N LYS A 5 16.81 -12.61 27.40
CA LYS A 5 15.46 -13.22 27.37
C LYS A 5 14.35 -12.17 27.26
N LYS A 6 14.50 -11.03 27.94
CA LYS A 6 13.53 -9.93 27.88
C LYS A 6 13.58 -9.22 26.53
N VAL A 7 14.78 -9.09 25.96
CA VAL A 7 14.97 -8.46 24.65
C VAL A 7 14.36 -9.32 23.54
N SER A 8 14.66 -10.63 23.53
CA SER A 8 14.09 -11.52 22.51
C SER A 8 12.57 -11.57 22.59
N LEU A 9 12.00 -11.59 23.79
CA LEU A 9 10.55 -11.56 24.00
C LEU A 9 9.93 -10.25 23.50
N THR A 10 10.56 -9.10 23.78
CA THR A 10 10.13 -7.78 23.28
C THR A 10 10.06 -7.76 21.76
N ILE A 11 11.12 -8.23 21.09
CA ILE A 11 11.20 -8.25 19.62
C ILE A 11 10.13 -9.20 19.05
N GLY A 12 9.98 -10.40 19.64
CA GLY A 12 8.97 -11.37 19.23
C GLY A 12 7.56 -10.79 19.29
N ILE A 13 7.20 -10.15 20.41
CA ILE A 13 5.89 -9.50 20.58
C ILE A 13 5.71 -8.38 19.56
N ALA A 14 6.71 -7.52 19.37
CA ALA A 14 6.62 -6.39 18.44
C ALA A 14 6.36 -6.83 17.00
N VAL A 15 7.10 -7.83 16.52
CA VAL A 15 6.99 -8.35 15.15
C VAL A 15 5.67 -9.11 14.95
N ILE A 16 5.30 -10.00 15.89
CA ILE A 16 4.06 -10.76 15.82
C ILE A 16 2.86 -9.81 15.87
N PHE A 17 2.89 -8.79 16.73
CA PHE A 17 1.83 -7.78 16.81
C PHE A 17 1.66 -7.03 15.48
N ALA A 18 2.75 -6.54 14.88
CA ALA A 18 2.69 -5.84 13.60
C ALA A 18 2.11 -6.74 12.49
N PHE A 19 2.56 -8.00 12.39
CA PHE A 19 2.01 -8.95 11.43
C PHE A 19 0.54 -9.29 11.71
N PHE A 20 0.17 -9.47 12.98
CA PHE A 20 -1.21 -9.72 13.36
C PHE A 20 -2.13 -8.60 12.89
N ILE A 21 -1.76 -7.34 13.10
CA ILE A 21 -2.53 -6.20 12.58
C ILE A 21 -2.57 -6.23 11.06
N TYR A 22 -1.45 -6.45 10.38
CA TYR A 22 -1.40 -6.53 8.93
C TYR A 22 -2.36 -7.58 8.36
N PHE A 23 -2.27 -8.83 8.83
CA PHE A 23 -3.13 -9.92 8.35
C PHE A 23 -4.59 -9.75 8.75
N THR A 24 -4.87 -9.13 9.90
CA THR A 24 -6.25 -8.81 10.30
C THR A 24 -6.87 -7.80 9.33
N ILE A 25 -6.13 -6.77 8.94
CA ILE A 25 -6.60 -5.78 7.97
C ILE A 25 -6.79 -6.42 6.59
N ASP A 26 -5.83 -7.23 6.13
CA ASP A 26 -5.91 -7.92 4.85
C ASP A 26 -7.14 -8.87 4.76
N ALA A 27 -7.50 -9.50 5.89
CA ALA A 27 -8.68 -10.36 5.97
C ALA A 27 -10.02 -9.60 5.93
N ILE A 28 -10.08 -8.39 6.48
CA ILE A 28 -11.32 -7.60 6.60
C ILE A 28 -11.49 -6.65 5.41
N TYR A 29 -10.38 -6.13 4.90
CA TYR A 29 -10.33 -5.14 3.83
C TYR A 29 -9.27 -5.62 2.82
N PRO A 30 -9.64 -6.47 1.86
CA PRO A 30 -8.70 -7.06 0.91
C PRO A 30 -8.22 -6.04 -0.12
N GLU A 31 -6.98 -6.24 -0.57
CA GLU A 31 -6.34 -5.42 -1.59
C GLU A 31 -7.06 -5.53 -2.94
N PRO A 32 -7.37 -4.40 -3.62
CA PRO A 32 -7.97 -4.45 -4.95
C PRO A 32 -6.98 -5.11 -5.92
N LYS A 33 -7.42 -6.16 -6.59
CA LYS A 33 -6.58 -6.92 -7.51
C LYS A 33 -6.69 -6.36 -8.92
N TYR A 34 -5.61 -6.43 -9.69
CA TYR A 34 -5.60 -5.93 -11.06
C TYR A 34 -6.65 -6.60 -11.94
N GLU A 35 -6.85 -7.90 -11.75
CA GLU A 35 -7.77 -8.73 -12.52
C GLU A 35 -9.25 -8.37 -12.31
N ASP A 36 -9.58 -7.72 -11.18
CA ASP A 36 -10.94 -7.26 -10.90
C ASP A 36 -11.33 -6.06 -11.77
N PHE A 37 -10.35 -5.28 -12.23
CA PHE A 37 -10.53 -4.10 -13.08
C PHE A 37 -10.18 -4.42 -14.52
N CYS A 38 -8.99 -4.97 -14.74
CA CYS A 38 -8.45 -5.27 -16.04
C CYS A 38 -8.62 -6.77 -16.33
N LYS A 39 -9.77 -7.12 -16.90
CA LYS A 39 -10.00 -8.46 -17.43
C LYS A 39 -9.03 -8.68 -18.58
N VAL A 40 -8.01 -9.50 -18.36
CA VAL A 40 -7.18 -10.01 -19.44
C VAL A 40 -8.07 -10.94 -20.24
N ASN A 41 -8.65 -10.43 -21.32
CA ASN A 41 -9.33 -11.30 -22.25
C ASN A 41 -8.27 -12.23 -22.85
N ALA A 42 -8.26 -13.48 -22.38
CA ALA A 42 -7.45 -14.55 -22.92
C ALA A 42 -8.00 -15.02 -24.27
N TYR A 43 -8.33 -14.07 -25.15
CA TYR A 43 -8.48 -14.42 -26.56
C TYR A 43 -7.17 -15.09 -26.96
N PRO A 44 -7.23 -16.26 -27.62
CA PRO A 44 -6.02 -16.86 -28.16
C PRO A 44 -5.34 -15.75 -28.96
N ARG A 45 -4.05 -15.49 -28.68
CA ARG A 45 -3.23 -14.60 -29.49
C ARG A 45 -3.15 -15.23 -30.88
N GLN A 46 -4.20 -15.09 -31.68
CA GLN A 46 -4.08 -15.17 -33.11
C GLN A 46 -2.99 -14.15 -33.46
N ALA A 47 -2.00 -14.58 -34.23
CA ALA A 47 -0.90 -13.70 -34.60
C ALA A 47 -1.53 -12.48 -35.26
N MET A 48 -1.43 -11.32 -34.61
CA MET A 48 -1.95 -10.08 -35.17
C MET A 48 -1.33 -9.91 -36.55
N PRO A 49 -2.12 -9.66 -37.61
CA PRO A 49 -1.55 -9.37 -38.91
C PRO A 49 -0.62 -8.16 -38.77
N TYR A 50 0.59 -8.25 -39.32
CA TYR A 50 1.58 -7.20 -39.17
C TYR A 50 1.13 -5.94 -39.93
N TYR A 51 0.99 -4.81 -39.22
CA TYR A 51 0.65 -3.52 -39.81
C TYR A 51 1.91 -2.85 -40.36
N GLU A 52 1.99 -2.68 -41.68
CA GLU A 52 2.99 -1.85 -42.33
C GLU A 52 2.43 -0.43 -42.57
N GLU A 53 3.14 0.57 -42.06
CA GLU A 53 2.85 1.97 -42.36
C GLU A 53 2.87 2.22 -43.89
N GLY A 54 1.76 2.70 -44.43
CA GLY A 54 1.60 2.95 -45.88
C GLY A 54 1.14 1.75 -46.73
N LYS A 55 1.07 0.53 -46.18
CA LYS A 55 0.60 -0.67 -46.88
C LYS A 55 -0.56 -1.41 -46.19
N GLY A 56 -0.86 -1.06 -44.94
CA GLY A 56 -1.93 -1.69 -44.16
C GLY A 56 -1.52 -3.04 -43.57
N TYR A 57 -2.49 -3.87 -43.22
CA TYR A 57 -2.26 -5.18 -42.63
C TYR A 57 -1.80 -6.19 -43.70
N THR A 58 -0.68 -6.86 -43.47
CA THR A 58 -0.13 -7.86 -44.40
C THR A 58 -0.91 -9.17 -44.33
N GLY A 59 -1.40 -9.66 -45.47
CA GLY A 59 -2.01 -10.99 -45.62
C GLY A 59 -3.54 -11.07 -45.46
N GLN A 60 -4.22 -10.01 -45.03
CA GLN A 60 -5.69 -9.95 -44.93
C GLN A 60 -6.21 -8.53 -45.19
N ASN A 61 -7.34 -8.39 -45.90
CA ASN A 61 -8.03 -7.11 -46.12
C ASN A 61 -8.76 -6.64 -44.85
N CYS A 62 -8.03 -6.29 -43.80
CA CYS A 62 -8.64 -5.68 -42.62
C CYS A 62 -9.07 -4.23 -42.95
N THR A 63 -10.34 -3.90 -42.68
CA THR A 63 -10.83 -2.52 -42.83
C THR A 63 -10.28 -1.64 -41.70
N PRO A 64 -9.61 -0.52 -42.00
CA PRO A 64 -9.11 0.38 -40.97
C PRO A 64 -10.27 1.03 -40.21
N ILE A 65 -10.23 0.99 -38.87
CA ILE A 65 -11.21 1.67 -38.03
C ILE A 65 -11.00 3.18 -38.16
N ARG A 66 -12.03 3.88 -38.64
CA ARG A 66 -12.00 5.33 -38.82
C ARG A 66 -12.01 6.05 -37.47
N GLY A 67 -11.22 7.11 -37.35
CA GLY A 67 -11.21 7.97 -36.16
C GLY A 67 -10.41 7.43 -34.97
N ILE A 68 -9.65 6.32 -35.12
CA ILE A 68 -8.78 5.79 -34.06
C ILE A 68 -7.85 6.87 -33.51
N ALA A 69 -7.22 7.69 -34.36
CA ALA A 69 -6.25 8.68 -33.90
C ALA A 69 -6.85 9.69 -32.90
N ASN A 70 -8.10 10.12 -33.14
CA ASN A 70 -8.82 11.02 -32.24
C ASN A 70 -9.25 10.29 -30.95
N LEU A 71 -9.66 9.02 -31.08
CA LEU A 71 -10.02 8.19 -29.94
C LEU A 71 -8.80 7.89 -29.06
N SER A 72 -7.63 7.57 -29.63
CA SER A 72 -6.40 7.30 -28.90
C SER A 72 -5.89 8.54 -28.19
N ALA A 73 -5.94 9.71 -28.84
CA ALA A 73 -5.56 10.97 -28.20
C ALA A 73 -6.45 11.29 -27.00
N SER A 74 -7.78 11.22 -27.17
CA SER A 74 -8.73 11.50 -26.09
C SER A 74 -8.73 10.45 -24.98
N CYS A 75 -8.40 9.19 -25.29
CA CYS A 75 -8.27 8.13 -24.31
C CYS A 75 -7.01 8.30 -23.45
N SER A 76 -5.87 8.55 -24.09
CA SER A 76 -4.59 8.79 -23.40
C SER A 76 -4.64 10.03 -22.52
N GLU A 77 -5.30 11.11 -22.96
CA GLU A 77 -5.51 12.32 -22.13
C GLU A 77 -6.26 12.00 -20.83
N LYS A 78 -7.21 11.05 -20.89
CA LYS A 78 -7.95 10.59 -19.71
C LYS A 78 -7.17 9.58 -18.88
N GLY A 79 -6.01 9.09 -19.34
CA GLY A 79 -5.21 8.04 -18.69
C GLY A 79 -5.71 6.62 -18.96
N GLY A 80 -6.48 6.42 -20.03
CA GLY A 80 -6.86 5.09 -20.53
C GLY A 80 -5.93 4.61 -21.64
N TYR A 81 -6.18 3.39 -22.10
CA TYR A 81 -5.51 2.82 -23.27
C TYR A 81 -6.55 2.28 -24.26
N ILE A 82 -6.18 2.15 -25.53
CA ILE A 82 -7.06 1.56 -26.54
C ILE A 82 -7.02 0.05 -26.44
N ASP A 83 -8.19 -0.55 -26.28
CA ASP A 83 -8.40 -1.98 -26.34
C ASP A 83 -9.11 -2.32 -27.66
N TYR A 84 -8.59 -3.33 -28.35
CA TYR A 84 -9.05 -3.74 -29.66
C TYR A 84 -9.85 -5.02 -29.55
N THR A 85 -11.01 -5.02 -30.18
CA THR A 85 -11.77 -6.25 -30.43
C THR A 85 -11.45 -6.75 -31.82
N TYR A 86 -11.24 -8.04 -31.94
CA TYR A 86 -10.86 -8.70 -33.18
C TYR A 86 -11.97 -9.64 -33.64
N ASP A 87 -12.13 -9.81 -34.94
CA ASP A 87 -12.96 -10.86 -35.52
C ASP A 87 -12.24 -12.23 -35.55
N ASP A 88 -12.91 -13.26 -36.05
CA ASP A 88 -12.35 -14.62 -36.19
C ASP A 88 -11.12 -14.69 -37.09
N ALA A 89 -10.93 -13.68 -37.96
CA ALA A 89 -9.78 -13.57 -38.85
C ALA A 89 -8.58 -12.87 -38.18
N GLY A 90 -8.76 -12.25 -37.01
CA GLY A 90 -7.73 -11.48 -36.32
C GLY A 90 -7.65 -10.02 -36.77
N CYS A 91 -8.66 -9.51 -37.48
CA CYS A 91 -8.74 -8.11 -37.89
C CYS A 91 -9.43 -7.27 -36.78
N PRO A 92 -8.90 -6.07 -36.46
CA PRO A 92 -9.52 -5.21 -35.47
C PRO A 92 -10.82 -4.62 -36.01
N VAL A 93 -11.96 -4.99 -35.41
CA VAL A 93 -13.30 -4.53 -35.83
C VAL A 93 -13.79 -3.33 -35.05
N SER A 94 -13.35 -3.18 -33.80
CA SER A 94 -13.65 -2.00 -32.99
C SER A 94 -12.54 -1.70 -31.99
N ALA A 95 -12.40 -0.42 -31.67
CA ALA A 95 -11.46 0.11 -30.69
C ALA A 95 -12.27 0.82 -29.61
N VAL A 96 -12.06 0.44 -28.35
CA VAL A 96 -12.70 1.05 -27.18
C VAL A 96 -11.65 1.60 -26.25
N CYS A 97 -11.95 2.74 -25.63
CA CYS A 97 -11.09 3.31 -24.60
C CYS A 97 -11.30 2.55 -23.29
N ASN A 98 -10.28 1.81 -22.85
CA ASN A 98 -10.30 1.06 -21.62
C ASN A 98 -9.65 1.86 -20.49
N MET A 99 -10.42 2.08 -19.42
CA MET A 99 -10.02 2.87 -18.25
C MET A 99 -9.59 2.00 -17.06
N CYS A 100 -9.49 0.69 -17.25
CA CYS A 100 -9.32 -0.25 -16.14
C CYS A 100 -8.06 0.02 -15.30
N GLN A 101 -6.94 0.44 -15.93
CA GLN A 101 -5.71 0.74 -15.20
C GLN A 101 -5.91 1.95 -14.28
N LYS A 102 -6.56 3.00 -14.78
CA LYS A 102 -6.86 4.19 -13.98
C LYS A 102 -7.82 3.87 -12.83
N GLU A 103 -8.83 3.05 -13.08
CA GLU A 103 -9.78 2.61 -12.06
C GLU A 103 -9.09 1.77 -10.97
N HIS A 104 -8.22 0.84 -11.37
CA HIS A 104 -7.38 0.07 -10.47
C HIS A 104 -6.46 0.98 -9.65
N ASP A 105 -5.74 1.91 -10.28
CA ASP A 105 -4.83 2.82 -9.58
C ASP A 105 -5.58 3.74 -8.61
N THR A 106 -6.80 4.16 -8.97
CA THR A 106 -7.68 4.93 -8.09
C THR A 106 -8.14 4.10 -6.89
N ALA A 107 -8.56 2.86 -7.12
CA ALA A 107 -8.98 1.95 -6.06
C ALA A 107 -7.82 1.59 -5.13
N ARG A 108 -6.62 1.34 -5.67
CA ARG A 108 -5.38 1.09 -4.92
C ARG A 108 -5.02 2.27 -4.02
N LYS A 109 -5.08 3.48 -4.55
CA LYS A 109 -4.82 4.70 -3.78
C LYS A 109 -5.82 4.88 -2.64
N GLN A 110 -7.11 4.67 -2.91
CA GLN A 110 -8.15 4.80 -1.90
C GLN A 110 -8.04 3.70 -0.84
N TYR A 111 -7.68 2.49 -1.25
CA TYR A 111 -7.35 1.38 -0.36
C TYR A 111 -6.19 1.71 0.58
N ALA A 112 -5.06 2.21 0.05
CA ALA A 112 -3.89 2.57 0.84
C ALA A 112 -4.19 3.66 1.88
N LEU A 113 -4.98 4.68 1.50
CA LEU A 113 -5.43 5.73 2.43
C LEU A 113 -6.35 5.19 3.52
N ASN A 114 -7.34 4.37 3.16
CA ASN A 114 -8.27 3.80 4.13
C ASN A 114 -7.54 2.91 5.15
N ILE A 115 -6.59 2.08 4.68
CA ILE A 115 -5.72 1.30 5.58
C ILE A 115 -4.97 2.23 6.51
N PHE A 116 -4.33 3.27 6.00
CA PHE A 116 -3.59 4.22 6.84
C PHE A 116 -4.46 4.80 7.95
N TYR A 117 -5.68 5.24 7.63
CA TYR A 117 -6.61 5.78 8.62
C TYR A 117 -7.11 4.76 9.65
N ILE A 118 -7.09 3.47 9.33
CA ILE A 118 -7.48 2.40 10.27
C ILE A 118 -6.27 1.95 11.11
N THR A 119 -5.10 1.74 10.50
CA THR A 119 -3.91 1.21 11.19
C THR A 119 -3.18 2.26 12.01
N ALA A 120 -3.23 3.54 11.61
CA ALA A 120 -2.62 4.62 12.38
C ALA A 120 -3.18 4.74 13.82
N PRO A 121 -4.51 4.84 14.05
CA PRO A 121 -5.04 4.89 15.40
C PRO A 121 -4.77 3.61 16.17
N ILE A 122 -4.79 2.43 15.54
CA ILE A 122 -4.44 1.15 16.19
C ILE A 122 -2.99 1.17 16.68
N GLY A 123 -2.04 1.62 15.85
CA GLY A 123 -0.63 1.76 16.23
C GLY A 123 -0.44 2.75 17.39
N ILE A 124 -1.12 3.89 17.35
CA ILE A 124 -1.09 4.88 18.44
C ILE A 124 -1.67 4.28 19.73
N LEU A 125 -2.82 3.61 19.66
CA LEU A 125 -3.43 2.95 20.81
C LEU A 125 -2.54 1.84 21.39
N ALA A 126 -1.82 1.10 20.54
CA ALA A 126 -0.85 0.10 20.99
C ALA A 126 0.32 0.74 21.76
N ILE A 127 0.84 1.88 21.29
CA ILE A 127 1.89 2.63 21.99
C ILE A 127 1.38 3.15 23.34
N ILE A 128 0.17 3.70 23.35
CA ILE A 128 -0.49 4.19 24.58
C ILE A 128 -0.72 3.03 25.55
N ALA A 129 -1.24 1.89 25.09
CA ALA A 129 -1.42 0.70 25.92
C ALA A 129 -0.09 0.21 26.50
N GLY A 130 0.98 0.17 25.69
CA GLY A 130 2.34 -0.11 26.14
C GLY A 130 2.84 0.87 27.22
N MET A 131 2.36 2.12 27.21
CA MET A 131 2.71 3.15 28.21
C MET A 131 2.03 2.92 29.55
N TYR A 132 0.77 2.47 29.55
CA TYR A 132 -0.04 2.27 30.75
C TYR A 132 0.05 0.85 31.33
N LEU A 133 0.61 -0.12 30.59
CA LEU A 133 0.84 -1.47 31.11
C LEU A 133 1.82 -1.45 32.31
N PRO A 134 1.54 -2.22 33.38
CA PRO A 134 2.35 -2.20 34.58
C PRO A 134 3.79 -2.67 34.31
N LEU A 135 4.75 -1.98 34.93
CA LEU A 135 6.19 -2.29 34.87
C LEU A 135 6.56 -3.72 35.32
N ALA A 136 5.61 -4.50 35.86
CA ALA A 136 5.82 -5.92 36.15
C ALA A 136 6.05 -6.75 34.87
N VAL A 137 5.57 -6.29 33.71
CA VAL A 137 5.72 -6.94 32.40
C VAL A 137 6.46 -6.02 31.41
N GLU A 138 7.66 -5.57 31.79
CA GLU A 138 8.54 -4.70 30.99
C GLU A 138 8.65 -5.12 29.51
N ALA A 139 8.80 -6.42 29.24
CA ALA A 139 8.96 -6.94 27.88
C ALA A 139 7.67 -6.84 27.05
N ILE A 140 6.50 -7.02 27.68
CA ILE A 140 5.20 -6.91 27.00
C ILE A 140 4.92 -5.44 26.69
N ALA A 141 5.09 -4.56 27.67
CA ALA A 141 4.92 -3.12 27.50
C ALA A 141 5.85 -2.55 26.41
N ALA A 142 7.14 -2.92 26.44
CA ALA A 142 8.09 -2.55 25.39
C ALA A 142 7.72 -3.15 24.03
N GLY A 143 7.24 -4.39 23.99
CA GLY A 143 6.80 -5.06 22.78
C GLY A 143 5.64 -4.35 22.10
N PHE A 144 4.61 -3.94 22.85
CA PHE A 144 3.48 -3.16 22.32
C PHE A 144 3.90 -1.77 21.82
N MET A 145 4.82 -1.10 22.51
CA MET A 145 5.35 0.19 22.03
C MET A 145 6.09 0.04 20.70
N VAL A 146 7.05 -0.89 20.61
CA VAL A 146 7.83 -1.11 19.39
C VAL A 146 6.93 -1.65 18.27
N GLY A 147 6.02 -2.58 18.58
CA GLY A 147 5.06 -3.12 17.63
C GLY A 147 4.10 -2.06 17.09
N GLY A 148 3.62 -1.14 17.93
CA GLY A 148 2.82 0.00 17.52
C GLY A 148 3.59 0.92 16.57
N ILE A 149 4.86 1.22 16.87
CA ILE A 149 5.73 2.00 15.97
C ILE A 149 5.94 1.27 14.63
N LEU A 150 6.21 -0.04 14.64
CA LEU A 150 6.35 -0.83 13.42
C LEU A 150 5.06 -0.83 12.58
N THR A 151 3.91 -0.86 13.23
CA THR A 151 2.60 -0.79 12.56
C THR A 151 2.41 0.58 11.87
N LEU A 152 2.76 1.67 12.55
CA LEU A 152 2.74 3.02 11.96
C LEU A 152 3.69 3.12 10.77
N PHE A 153 4.93 2.66 10.95
CA PHE A 153 5.93 2.68 9.90
C PHE A 153 5.49 1.89 8.66
N GLN A 154 4.99 0.67 8.84
CA GLN A 154 4.49 -0.17 7.75
C GLN A 154 3.32 0.50 7.01
N SER A 155 2.41 1.11 7.77
CA SER A 155 1.28 1.88 7.24
C SER A 155 1.75 3.08 6.40
N THR A 156 2.74 3.83 6.88
CA THR A 156 3.37 4.94 6.16
C THR A 156 4.00 4.48 4.85
N VAL A 157 4.79 3.40 4.86
CA VAL A 157 5.43 2.85 3.65
C VAL A 157 4.41 2.52 2.56
N ARG A 158 3.26 1.96 2.93
CA ARG A 158 2.20 1.58 1.97
C ARG A 158 1.60 2.79 1.27
N VAL A 159 1.29 3.85 2.00
CA VAL A 159 0.67 5.06 1.43
C VAL A 159 1.70 5.99 0.77
N PHE A 160 2.99 5.81 1.07
CA PHE A 160 4.07 6.69 0.58
C PHE A 160 4.14 6.75 -0.94
N GLY A 161 3.90 5.63 -1.64
CA GLY A 161 3.93 5.57 -3.10
C GLY A 161 2.90 6.47 -3.78
N ASP A 162 1.71 6.59 -3.18
CA ASP A 162 0.55 7.25 -3.80
C ASP A 162 0.37 8.70 -3.36
N LEU A 163 1.11 9.13 -2.34
CA LEU A 163 1.09 10.51 -1.84
C LEU A 163 1.88 11.45 -2.74
N GLY A 164 1.39 12.68 -2.88
CA GLY A 164 2.12 13.76 -3.54
C GLY A 164 3.41 14.12 -2.80
N LYS A 165 4.38 14.70 -3.52
CA LYS A 165 5.71 15.05 -2.99
C LYS A 165 5.65 15.81 -1.65
N TRP A 166 4.76 16.80 -1.54
CA TRP A 166 4.60 17.60 -0.32
C TRP A 166 3.87 16.85 0.82
N SER A 167 2.86 16.04 0.49
CA SER A 167 2.13 15.25 1.49
C SER A 167 3.03 14.25 2.20
N ARG A 168 3.99 13.65 1.49
CA ARG A 168 5.00 12.75 2.08
C ARG A 168 5.85 13.45 3.15
N VAL A 169 6.29 14.68 2.87
CA VAL A 169 7.11 15.46 3.81
C VAL A 169 6.32 15.81 5.06
N ILE A 170 5.08 16.27 4.90
CA ILE A 170 4.20 16.64 6.02
C ILE A 170 3.92 15.41 6.90
N LEU A 171 3.64 14.26 6.29
CA LEU A 171 3.34 13.03 7.01
C LEU A 171 4.56 12.53 7.80
N LEU A 172 5.74 12.48 7.20
CA LEU A 172 6.97 12.10 7.89
C LEU A 172 7.31 13.06 9.05
N PHE A 173 7.10 14.36 8.84
CA PHE A 173 7.31 15.36 9.89
C PHE A 173 6.33 15.15 11.05
N ALA A 174 5.05 14.90 10.77
CA ALA A 174 4.05 14.61 11.78
C ALA A 174 4.38 13.32 12.58
N GLU A 175 4.78 12.25 11.89
CA GLU A 175 5.17 10.98 12.52
C GLU A 175 6.39 11.16 13.43
N LEU A 176 7.39 11.92 12.98
CA LEU A 176 8.56 12.27 13.80
C LEU A 176 8.15 13.08 15.03
N CYS A 177 7.31 14.10 14.89
CA CYS A 177 6.81 14.90 16.01
C CYS A 177 6.08 14.04 17.04
N ILE A 178 5.25 13.08 16.60
CA ILE A 178 4.52 12.15 17.48
C ILE A 178 5.51 11.28 18.26
N VAL A 179 6.48 10.65 17.59
CA VAL A 179 7.46 9.77 18.25
C VAL A 179 8.34 10.55 19.23
N VAL A 180 8.80 11.74 18.86
CA VAL A 180 9.59 12.61 19.75
C VAL A 180 8.77 13.04 20.97
N TRP A 181 7.52 13.44 20.78
CA TRP A 181 6.62 13.83 21.89
C TRP A 181 6.39 12.67 22.88
N ILE A 182 6.14 11.47 22.37
CA ILE A 182 5.98 10.26 23.20
C ILE A 182 7.28 9.95 23.95
N GLY A 183 8.43 10.05 23.28
CA GLY A 183 9.73 9.85 23.90
C GLY A 183 9.99 10.81 25.06
N LEU A 184 9.73 12.11 24.86
CA LEU A 184 9.89 13.13 25.90
C LEU A 184 8.99 12.91 27.11
N LYS A 185 7.71 12.56 26.88
CA LYS A 185 6.76 12.27 27.96
C LYS A 185 7.16 11.05 28.79
N LYS A 186 7.65 9.99 28.13
CA LYS A 186 8.13 8.81 28.85
C LYS A 186 9.38 9.10 29.70
N VAL A 187 10.27 9.97 29.22
CA VAL A 187 11.47 10.39 29.96
C VAL A 187 11.09 11.25 31.17
N SER A 188 10.11 12.15 31.06
CA SER A 188 9.67 12.96 32.21
C SER A 188 9.05 12.13 33.34
N ASP A 189 8.37 11.03 33.00
CA ASP A 189 7.73 10.14 33.98
C ASP A 189 8.73 9.14 34.61
N TYR A 190 9.99 9.15 34.19
CA TYR A 190 11.02 8.26 34.71
C TYR A 190 11.51 8.70 36.10
N LYS A 191 10.94 8.11 37.17
CA LYS A 191 11.51 8.22 38.52
C LYS A 191 12.76 7.33 38.64
N PRO A 192 13.94 7.87 38.96
CA PRO A 192 15.14 7.05 39.12
C PRO A 192 14.93 6.03 40.24
N ARG A 193 15.16 4.75 39.94
CA ARG A 193 15.07 3.64 40.89
C ARG A 193 16.13 3.87 41.99
N LYS A 194 15.71 4.23 43.20
CA LYS A 194 16.63 4.36 44.35
C LYS A 194 17.32 3.02 44.59
N THR A 195 18.58 2.93 44.20
CA THR A 195 19.44 1.78 44.45
C THR A 195 19.55 1.61 45.96
N LYS A 196 18.85 0.63 46.53
CA LYS A 196 19.10 0.20 47.91
C LYS A 196 20.51 -0.39 47.94
N ARG A 197 21.51 0.43 48.32
CA ARG A 197 22.82 -0.05 48.75
C ARG A 197 22.57 -1.05 49.89
N LYS A 198 22.80 -2.34 49.63
CA LYS A 198 22.96 -3.32 50.70
C LYS A 198 24.21 -2.89 51.48
N LYS A 199 24.02 -2.57 52.76
CA LYS A 199 25.11 -2.50 53.74
C LYS A 199 25.59 -3.91 54.02
#